data_AF-A0A0V1PYU0-F1
#
_entry.id   AF-A0A0V1PYU0-F1
#
_cell.length_a   1.000
_cell.length_b   1.000
_cell.length_c   1.000
_cell.angle_alpha   90.00
_cell.angle_beta   90.00
_cell.angle_gamma   90.00
#
_symmetry.space_group_name_H-M   'P 1'
#
loop_
_entity.id
_entity.type
_entity.pdbx_description
1 polymer ?
#
loop_
_entity_poly.entity_id
_entity_poly.type
_entity_poly.pdbx_seq_one_letter_code
_entity_poly.pdbx_strand_id
1 'polypeptide(L)'
;MSYLSFHSKSFYPQALSTGLHSRISKDPDNALILNTAPQGRIAKRNAQQINYAELENINDDFEFDEVPTATNTTAAVVNNQLASNNQKHLLKPARNTRYPLGLDDDLKIADINHKNNDVLIPIRLNLEYNGGNSKLVDFFMWNLNETLITPQQFSILLCNDLELPTHMQLEITESIIKQIEDYNFASSLQLPPNIEYHVIIDLSVSLNKQLYQDRFEWDLAQNEITPENFADIVVSDLGLSLEFKPAVSHSLHELILRLKKEITDGSYNHELHKYQQQSGLIFECGIRITTESSVHNGNDQWEPIVEILTPWEIEKREIERERNIRRLKRENMRREVDDFGNKRRALLNRRRFDELEGNWRSY
;
A
#
# COMPACT_ATOMS: atom_id res chain seq x y z
N MET A 1 -17.64 63.73 -30.43
CA MET A 1 -17.53 62.99 -29.15
C MET A 1 -17.89 61.55 -29.41
N SER A 2 -16.89 60.69 -29.62
CA SER A 2 -17.07 59.25 -29.81
C SER A 2 -17.03 58.56 -28.45
N TYR A 3 -18.17 58.04 -28.00
CA TYR A 3 -18.25 57.23 -26.79
C TYR A 3 -17.56 55.89 -27.03
N LEU A 4 -16.40 55.67 -26.40
CA LEU A 4 -15.78 54.36 -26.27
C LEU A 4 -16.68 53.51 -25.36
N SER A 5 -17.51 52.65 -25.95
CA SER A 5 -18.19 51.60 -25.18
C SER A 5 -17.15 50.56 -24.79
N PHE A 6 -16.70 50.59 -23.54
CA PHE A 6 -15.95 49.47 -22.96
C PHE A 6 -16.87 48.25 -22.95
N HIS A 7 -16.65 47.32 -23.88
CA HIS A 7 -17.21 45.99 -23.78
C HIS A 7 -16.51 45.31 -22.61
N SER A 8 -17.11 45.37 -21.41
CA SER A 8 -16.66 44.61 -20.25
C SER A 8 -16.91 43.13 -20.54
N LYS A 9 -16.00 42.49 -21.28
CA LYS A 9 -15.96 41.03 -21.34
C LYS A 9 -15.65 40.56 -19.92
N SER A 10 -16.67 40.11 -19.20
CA SER A 10 -16.48 39.43 -17.92
C SER A 10 -15.86 38.07 -18.22
N PHE A 11 -14.54 38.03 -18.33
CA PHE A 11 -13.83 36.76 -18.40
C PHE A 11 -13.96 36.07 -17.05
N TYR A 12 -14.46 34.83 -17.07
CA TYR A 12 -14.36 33.99 -15.89
C TYR A 12 -12.88 33.67 -15.70
N PRO A 13 -12.30 33.99 -14.53
CA PRO A 13 -10.91 33.73 -14.32
C PRO A 13 -10.69 32.20 -14.20
N GLN A 14 -9.77 31.68 -15.01
CA GLN A 14 -9.48 30.25 -15.10
C GLN A 14 -8.35 29.88 -14.15
N ALA A 15 -8.39 28.67 -13.59
CA ALA A 15 -7.34 28.11 -12.72
C ALA A 15 -7.01 28.94 -11.46
N LEU A 16 -7.97 29.69 -10.92
CA LEU A 16 -7.74 30.49 -9.70
C LEU A 16 -7.76 29.70 -8.40
N SER A 17 -8.42 28.55 -8.36
CA SER A 17 -8.63 27.83 -7.11
C SER A 17 -8.50 26.32 -7.24
N THR A 18 -8.10 25.69 -6.14
CA THR A 18 -8.02 24.24 -5.98
C THR A 18 -8.75 23.82 -4.70
N GLY A 19 -9.46 22.70 -4.79
CA GLY A 19 -10.10 22.03 -3.65
C GLY A 19 -9.45 20.70 -3.30
N LEU A 20 -8.30 20.35 -3.89
CA LEU A 20 -7.67 19.03 -3.79
C LEU A 20 -7.47 18.59 -2.33
N HIS A 21 -6.72 19.35 -1.56
CA HIS A 21 -6.48 19.04 -0.14
C HIS A 21 -7.79 18.96 0.67
N SER A 22 -8.78 19.81 0.39
CA SER A 22 -10.07 19.75 1.09
C SER A 22 -10.92 18.54 0.70
N ARG A 23 -10.69 17.90 -0.45
CA ARG A 23 -11.33 16.61 -0.78
C ARG A 23 -10.62 15.50 -0.03
N ILE A 24 -9.30 15.43 -0.16
CA ILE A 24 -8.45 14.40 0.44
C ILE A 24 -8.59 14.34 1.97
N SER A 25 -8.61 15.49 2.64
CA SER A 25 -8.68 15.57 4.12
C SER A 25 -10.07 15.31 4.70
N LYS A 26 -11.13 15.53 3.91
CA LYS A 26 -12.52 15.42 4.38
C LYS A 26 -13.21 14.13 3.95
N ASP A 27 -12.70 13.49 2.90
CA ASP A 27 -13.21 12.22 2.42
C ASP A 27 -12.78 11.10 3.39
N PRO A 28 -13.73 10.47 4.11
CA PRO A 28 -13.42 9.41 5.05
C PRO A 28 -12.95 8.13 4.36
N ASP A 29 -13.22 7.98 3.06
CA ASP A 29 -12.91 6.76 2.29
C ASP A 29 -11.63 6.88 1.48
N ASN A 30 -10.87 7.96 1.66
CA ASN A 30 -9.61 8.19 0.97
C ASN A 30 -8.49 7.25 1.45
N ALA A 31 -7.87 6.52 0.53
CA ALA A 31 -6.72 5.65 0.80
C ALA A 31 -5.38 6.39 1.02
N LEU A 32 -5.23 7.63 0.53
CA LEU A 32 -3.93 8.34 0.53
C LEU A 32 -3.51 8.85 1.91
N ILE A 33 -4.46 9.40 2.67
CA ILE A 33 -4.20 9.95 4.01
C ILE A 33 -5.12 9.26 5.02
N LEU A 34 -4.53 8.40 5.85
CA LEU A 34 -5.26 7.68 6.88
C LEU A 34 -5.14 8.43 8.20
N ASN A 35 -6.27 8.63 8.88
CA ASN A 35 -6.27 9.16 10.25
C ASN A 35 -6.12 7.99 11.24
N THR A 36 -4.97 7.93 11.89
CA THR A 36 -4.60 6.93 12.90
C THR A 36 -4.94 7.37 14.32
N ALA A 37 -5.52 8.56 14.49
CA ALA A 37 -6.04 9.00 15.79
C ALA A 37 -7.01 7.93 16.36
N PRO A 38 -6.85 7.52 17.64
CA PRO A 38 -7.58 6.41 18.20
C PRO A 38 -9.09 6.71 18.27
N GLN A 39 -9.85 6.17 17.31
CA GLN A 39 -11.30 6.21 17.27
C GLN A 39 -11.86 5.15 18.23
N GLY A 40 -12.06 5.49 19.49
CA GLY A 40 -12.87 4.72 20.44
C GLY A 40 -12.17 3.61 21.25
N ARG A 41 -12.72 3.38 22.46
CA ARG A 41 -12.28 2.53 23.61
C ARG A 41 -10.84 2.67 24.12
N ILE A 42 -9.83 2.80 23.27
CA ILE A 42 -8.43 2.98 23.68
C ILE A 42 -8.24 4.37 24.31
N ALA A 43 -8.88 5.40 23.75
CA ALA A 43 -8.92 6.75 24.32
C ALA A 43 -9.59 6.80 25.72
N LYS A 44 -10.61 5.96 25.98
CA LYS A 44 -11.26 5.89 27.31
C LYS A 44 -10.38 5.24 28.37
N ARG A 45 -9.49 4.32 27.98
CA ARG A 45 -8.60 3.62 28.91
C ARG A 45 -7.44 4.50 29.40
N ASN A 46 -6.95 5.41 28.55
CA ASN A 46 -5.94 6.40 28.92
C ASN A 46 -6.51 7.62 29.67
N ALA A 47 -7.82 7.90 29.53
CA ALA A 47 -8.48 9.02 30.21
C ALA A 47 -9.02 8.67 31.62
N GLN A 48 -9.10 7.39 31.99
CA GLN A 48 -9.60 6.94 33.29
C GLN A 48 -8.46 6.46 34.20
N GLN A 49 -7.50 7.33 34.49
CA GLN A 49 -6.76 7.21 35.75
C GLN A 49 -7.58 7.96 36.81
N ILE A 50 -8.61 7.28 37.32
CA ILE A 50 -9.52 7.83 38.33
C ILE A 50 -8.75 7.95 39.65
N ASN A 51 -8.57 9.19 40.12
CA ASN A 51 -8.09 9.51 41.45
C ASN A 51 -9.28 9.39 42.43
N TYR A 52 -9.25 8.41 43.32
CA TYR A 52 -10.38 8.06 44.21
C TYR A 52 -10.51 8.94 45.46
N ALA A 53 -9.91 10.13 45.49
CA ALA A 53 -9.82 10.94 46.71
C ALA A 53 -10.90 12.03 46.90
N GLU A 54 -11.86 12.21 45.98
CA GLU A 54 -12.79 13.37 46.02
C GLU A 54 -14.28 13.04 45.81
N LEU A 55 -14.78 11.89 46.27
CA LEU A 55 -16.22 11.58 46.22
C LEU A 55 -16.76 11.14 47.58
N GLU A 56 -16.52 11.95 48.60
CA GLU A 56 -17.34 12.00 49.82
C GLU A 56 -17.85 13.43 49.98
N ASN A 57 -18.95 13.74 49.29
CA ASN A 57 -19.98 14.74 49.64
C ASN A 57 -20.71 15.16 48.37
N ILE A 58 -21.89 14.59 48.15
CA ILE A 58 -23.12 15.31 47.77
C ILE A 58 -24.25 14.29 47.90
N ASN A 59 -25.04 14.49 48.94
CA ASN A 59 -26.32 13.86 49.21
C ASN A 59 -27.43 14.70 48.56
N ASP A 60 -28.55 14.04 48.29
CA ASP A 60 -29.92 14.60 48.15
C ASP A 60 -30.24 15.52 46.96
N ASP A 61 -30.97 14.99 45.97
CA ASP A 61 -32.43 15.19 45.85
C ASP A 61 -32.93 14.65 44.50
N PHE A 62 -33.60 13.50 44.54
CA PHE A 62 -34.39 12.96 43.43
C PHE A 62 -35.87 13.28 43.74
N GLU A 63 -36.38 14.37 43.18
CA GLU A 63 -37.83 14.63 43.17
C GLU A 63 -38.35 14.56 41.74
N PHE A 64 -39.17 13.54 41.51
CA PHE A 64 -39.89 13.24 40.29
C PHE A 64 -41.24 13.94 40.38
N ASP A 65 -41.57 14.82 39.43
CA ASP A 65 -42.96 15.19 39.19
C ASP A 65 -43.20 15.50 37.70
N GLU A 66 -44.21 14.81 37.18
CA GLU A 66 -44.66 14.79 35.79
C GLU A 66 -46.10 15.32 35.75
N VAL A 67 -46.35 16.46 35.09
CA VAL A 67 -47.70 16.80 34.59
C VAL A 67 -47.62 17.68 33.33
N PRO A 68 -48.46 17.45 32.30
CA PRO A 68 -48.31 18.03 30.98
C PRO A 68 -49.17 19.30 30.82
N THR A 69 -48.64 20.33 30.16
CA THR A 69 -49.45 21.47 29.72
C THR A 69 -49.26 21.70 28.23
N ALA A 70 -50.36 21.50 27.49
CA ALA A 70 -50.46 21.76 26.06
C ALA A 70 -50.43 23.27 25.78
N THR A 71 -49.56 23.71 24.87
CA THR A 71 -49.79 24.94 24.10
C THR A 71 -49.48 24.71 22.62
N ASN A 72 -50.46 25.06 21.80
CA ASN A 72 -50.45 25.02 20.35
C ASN A 72 -49.36 25.93 19.77
N THR A 73 -48.44 25.37 18.99
CA THR A 73 -47.66 26.11 18.00
C THR A 73 -47.67 25.34 16.68
N THR A 74 -48.44 25.89 15.74
CA THR A 74 -48.24 25.89 14.29
C THR A 74 -47.41 24.75 13.70
N ALA A 75 -48.10 23.82 13.05
CA ALA A 75 -47.51 22.86 12.12
C ALA A 75 -46.78 23.60 10.98
N ALA A 76 -45.47 23.80 11.15
CA ALA A 76 -44.58 24.10 10.05
C ALA A 76 -44.42 22.80 9.25
N VAL A 77 -44.91 22.83 8.01
CA VAL A 77 -44.67 21.80 7.01
C VAL A 77 -43.16 21.62 6.87
N VAL A 78 -42.63 20.53 7.42
CA VAL A 78 -41.25 20.11 7.20
C VAL A 78 -41.17 19.63 5.76
N ASN A 79 -40.80 20.55 4.87
CA ASN A 79 -40.25 20.18 3.56
C ASN A 79 -38.97 19.39 3.83
N ASN A 80 -39.07 18.06 3.78
CA ASN A 80 -37.92 17.18 3.61
C ASN A 80 -37.35 17.39 2.20
N GLN A 81 -36.72 18.54 1.98
CA GLN A 81 -35.64 18.61 1.02
C GLN A 81 -34.49 17.85 1.68
N LEU A 82 -34.18 16.68 1.13
CA LEU A 82 -32.90 16.02 1.33
C LEU A 82 -31.81 17.07 1.11
N ALA A 83 -31.34 17.67 2.21
CA ALA A 83 -30.09 18.38 2.21
C ALA A 83 -29.05 17.30 1.93
N SER A 84 -28.68 17.15 0.66
CA SER A 84 -27.41 16.55 0.29
C SER A 84 -26.40 17.18 1.23
N ASN A 85 -25.79 16.38 2.10
CA ASN A 85 -24.60 16.77 2.87
C ASN A 85 -23.47 17.02 1.86
N ASN A 86 -23.59 18.06 1.05
CA ASN A 86 -22.53 18.59 0.23
C ASN A 86 -21.61 19.26 1.22
N GLN A 87 -20.69 18.48 1.80
CA GLN A 87 -19.60 19.03 2.58
C GLN A 87 -18.95 20.10 1.70
N LYS A 88 -19.11 21.38 2.06
CA LYS A 88 -18.54 22.47 1.28
C LYS A 88 -17.02 22.28 1.27
N HIS A 89 -16.45 21.89 0.14
CA HIS A 89 -15.01 21.81 -0.03
C HIS A 89 -14.46 23.23 0.02
N LEU A 90 -13.45 23.44 0.86
CA LEU A 90 -12.78 24.74 0.92
C LEU A 90 -11.90 24.86 -0.33
N LEU A 91 -12.26 25.82 -1.18
CA LEU A 91 -11.43 26.21 -2.31
C LEU A 91 -10.39 27.21 -1.81
N LYS A 92 -9.12 26.93 -2.09
CA LYS A 92 -8.00 27.83 -1.84
C LYS A 92 -7.46 28.36 -3.17
N PRO A 93 -6.73 29.49 -3.20
CA PRO A 93 -6.03 29.93 -4.39
C PRO A 93 -5.15 28.80 -4.95
N ALA A 94 -5.27 28.54 -6.24
CA ALA A 94 -4.44 27.53 -6.90
C ALA A 94 -2.97 27.96 -6.85
N ARG A 95 -2.10 26.99 -6.60
CA ARG A 95 -0.66 27.18 -6.68
C ARG A 95 -0.20 26.52 -7.98
N ASN A 96 0.63 27.21 -8.75
CA ASN A 96 1.24 26.58 -9.91
C ASN A 96 2.20 25.50 -9.41
N THR A 97 1.95 24.26 -9.86
CA THR A 97 2.90 23.17 -9.72
C THR A 97 4.20 23.59 -10.38
N ARG A 98 5.33 23.46 -9.66
CA ARG A 98 6.62 23.88 -10.20
C ARG A 98 7.01 22.94 -11.33
N TYR A 99 7.17 23.50 -12.52
CA TYR A 99 7.63 22.77 -13.69
C TYR A 99 9.09 22.29 -13.49
N PRO A 100 9.40 21.00 -13.70
CA PRO A 100 10.77 20.50 -13.70
C PRO A 100 11.56 21.12 -14.86
N LEU A 101 12.55 21.96 -14.56
CA LEU A 101 13.40 22.63 -15.57
C LEU A 101 14.10 21.66 -16.54
N GLY A 102 14.29 20.40 -16.15
CA GLY A 102 14.87 19.37 -17.01
C GLY A 102 14.02 19.04 -18.24
N LEU A 103 12.73 19.38 -18.23
CA LEU A 103 11.80 19.17 -19.34
C LEU A 103 11.89 20.27 -20.43
N ASP A 104 12.67 21.33 -20.21
CA ASP A 104 12.87 22.38 -21.24
C ASP A 104 13.92 22.00 -22.29
N ASP A 105 14.66 20.91 -22.09
CA ASP A 105 15.72 20.46 -22.99
C ASP A 105 15.20 19.38 -23.96
N ASP A 106 14.67 19.84 -25.10
CA ASP A 106 14.11 18.98 -26.15
C ASP A 106 15.12 17.92 -26.66
N LEU A 107 16.43 18.24 -26.67
CA LEU A 107 17.47 17.29 -27.09
C LEU A 107 17.62 16.18 -26.06
N LYS A 108 17.63 16.53 -24.77
CA LYS A 108 17.68 15.55 -23.67
C LYS A 108 16.44 14.65 -23.66
N ILE A 109 15.26 15.19 -23.94
CA ILE A 109 14.01 14.41 -24.04
C ILE A 109 14.09 13.43 -25.22
N ALA A 110 14.53 13.89 -26.39
CA ALA A 110 14.70 13.03 -27.56
C ALA A 110 15.69 11.88 -27.28
N ASP A 111 16.83 12.18 -26.65
CA ASP A 111 17.84 11.19 -26.29
C ASP A 111 17.33 10.14 -25.30
N ILE A 112 16.47 10.52 -24.35
CA ILE A 112 15.86 9.59 -23.38
C ILE A 112 14.85 8.68 -24.10
N ASN A 113 13.97 9.26 -24.92
CA ASN A 113 12.97 8.49 -25.68
C ASN A 113 13.62 7.50 -26.66
N HIS A 114 14.75 7.87 -27.27
CA HIS A 114 15.47 6.98 -28.18
C HIS A 114 16.12 5.78 -27.48
N LYS A 115 16.44 5.88 -26.19
CA LYS A 115 17.09 4.79 -25.46
C LYS A 115 16.15 3.64 -25.07
N ASN A 116 14.82 3.88 -24.99
CA ASN A 116 13.79 2.87 -24.72
C ASN A 116 14.19 1.83 -23.66
N ASN A 117 14.81 2.28 -22.56
CA ASN A 117 15.34 1.42 -21.51
C ASN A 117 14.56 1.66 -20.21
N ASP A 118 13.24 1.73 -20.28
CA ASP A 118 12.42 2.01 -19.12
C ASP A 118 12.38 0.79 -18.20
N VAL A 119 12.92 0.97 -16.99
CA VAL A 119 12.92 -0.06 -15.95
C VAL A 119 12.05 0.45 -14.83
N LEU A 120 10.79 0.02 -14.83
CA LEU A 120 9.82 0.44 -13.83
C LEU A 120 10.00 -0.36 -12.54
N ILE A 121 10.08 0.36 -11.42
CA ILE A 121 10.15 -0.21 -10.08
C ILE A 121 8.96 0.29 -9.22
N PRO A 122 8.37 -0.59 -8.40
CA PRO A 122 7.23 -0.23 -7.55
C PRO A 122 7.71 0.42 -6.25
N ILE A 123 7.35 1.68 -6.03
CA ILE A 123 7.68 2.45 -4.84
C ILE A 123 6.45 2.56 -3.94
N ARG A 124 6.60 2.22 -2.65
CA ARG A 124 5.54 2.37 -1.64
C ARG A 124 5.96 3.34 -0.55
N LEU A 125 5.08 4.27 -0.22
CA LEU A 125 5.20 5.19 0.91
C LEU A 125 4.24 4.77 2.02
N ASN A 126 4.76 4.76 3.24
CA ASN A 126 3.98 4.40 4.43
C ASN A 126 4.57 5.15 5.64
N LEU A 127 4.26 6.45 5.73
CA LEU A 127 4.93 7.37 6.65
C LEU A 127 3.93 8.01 7.61
N GLU A 128 4.26 8.05 8.89
CA GLU A 128 3.43 8.65 9.92
C GLU A 128 3.86 10.08 10.19
N TYR A 129 2.88 10.98 10.39
CA TYR A 129 3.14 12.39 10.68
C TYR A 129 2.11 12.95 11.68
N ASN A 130 2.25 14.22 12.06
CA ASN A 130 1.41 14.86 13.07
C ASN A 130 1.40 14.12 14.42
N GLY A 131 2.57 13.62 14.84
CA GLY A 131 2.71 12.86 16.09
C GLY A 131 2.05 11.48 16.06
N GLY A 132 1.95 10.86 14.88
CA GLY A 132 1.37 9.53 14.69
C GLY A 132 -0.14 9.51 14.56
N ASN A 133 -0.79 10.67 14.37
CA ASN A 133 -2.24 10.78 14.20
C ASN A 133 -2.71 10.70 12.74
N SER A 134 -1.79 10.89 11.80
CA SER A 134 -2.04 10.78 10.37
C SER A 134 -0.94 9.98 9.70
N LYS A 135 -1.29 9.26 8.64
CA LYS A 135 -0.39 8.43 7.88
C LYS A 135 -0.55 8.68 6.39
N LEU A 136 0.56 8.97 5.71
CA LEU A 136 0.64 8.98 4.26
C LEU A 136 0.85 7.55 3.78
N VAL A 137 -0.11 7.02 3.03
CA VAL A 137 -0.03 5.71 2.39
C VAL A 137 -0.21 5.91 0.89
N ASP A 138 0.86 5.72 0.13
CA ASP A 138 0.84 5.95 -1.30
C ASP A 138 1.70 4.90 -2.02
N PHE A 139 1.46 4.71 -3.30
CA PHE A 139 2.24 3.81 -4.15
C PHE A 139 2.27 4.33 -5.59
N PHE A 140 3.41 4.16 -6.25
CA PHE A 140 3.59 4.59 -7.63
C PHE A 140 4.72 3.80 -8.29
N MET A 141 4.81 3.89 -9.62
CA MET A 141 5.93 3.35 -10.38
C MET A 141 6.99 4.43 -10.57
N TRP A 142 8.26 4.06 -10.45
CA TRP A 142 9.40 4.93 -10.72
C TRP A 142 10.25 4.32 -11.83
N ASN A 143 10.70 5.12 -12.80
CA ASN A 143 11.68 4.64 -13.78
C ASN A 143 13.07 4.71 -13.15
N LEU A 144 13.75 3.57 -13.02
CA LEU A 144 15.09 3.50 -12.45
C LEU A 144 16.10 4.36 -13.24
N ASN A 145 15.88 4.51 -14.54
CA ASN A 145 16.70 5.30 -15.45
C ASN A 145 16.22 6.75 -15.60
N GLU A 146 15.36 7.24 -14.69
CA GLU A 146 14.87 8.62 -14.67
C GLU A 146 16.01 9.64 -14.43
N THR A 147 16.05 10.71 -15.23
CA THR A 147 17.11 11.75 -15.17
C THR A 147 16.60 13.19 -15.25
N LEU A 148 15.29 13.38 -15.39
CA LEU A 148 14.61 14.66 -15.53
C LEU A 148 14.05 15.13 -14.18
N ILE A 149 13.52 14.20 -13.37
CA ILE A 149 12.93 14.49 -12.07
C ILE A 149 13.69 13.74 -10.98
N THR A 150 14.16 14.46 -9.96
CA THR A 150 14.80 13.83 -8.80
C THR A 150 13.76 13.42 -7.75
N PRO A 151 14.03 12.39 -6.92
CA PRO A 151 13.17 12.04 -5.80
C PRO A 151 12.88 13.21 -4.84
N GLN A 152 13.84 14.14 -4.69
CA GLN A 152 13.66 15.36 -3.91
C GLN A 152 12.64 16.30 -4.56
N GLN A 153 12.73 16.51 -5.87
CA GLN A 153 11.76 17.34 -6.60
C GLN A 153 10.36 16.74 -6.52
N PHE A 154 10.25 15.42 -6.71
CA PHE A 154 8.98 14.69 -6.55
C PHE A 154 8.40 14.86 -5.15
N SER A 155 9.20 14.67 -4.10
CA SER A 155 8.77 14.84 -2.70
C SER A 155 8.27 16.25 -2.40
N ILE A 156 8.91 17.28 -2.97
CA ILE A 156 8.47 18.67 -2.84
C ILE A 156 7.11 18.87 -3.50
N LEU A 157 6.90 18.32 -4.71
CA LEU A 157 5.63 18.40 -5.43
C LEU A 157 4.51 17.71 -4.65
N LEU A 158 4.74 16.46 -4.23
CA LEU A 158 3.77 15.67 -3.45
C LEU A 158 3.37 16.39 -2.15
N CYS A 159 4.34 16.90 -1.39
CA CYS A 159 4.07 17.65 -0.16
C CYS A 159 3.31 18.95 -0.42
N ASN A 160 3.56 19.64 -1.54
CA ASN A 160 2.83 20.85 -1.89
C ASN A 160 1.37 20.55 -2.29
N ASP A 161 1.14 19.48 -3.05
CA ASP A 161 -0.19 19.09 -3.54
C ASP A 161 -1.08 18.59 -2.41
N LEU A 162 -0.50 17.80 -1.50
CA LEU A 162 -1.20 17.24 -0.34
C LEU A 162 -1.21 18.17 0.88
N GLU A 163 -0.50 19.31 0.82
CA GLU A 163 -0.26 20.25 1.92
C GLU A 163 0.32 19.56 3.18
N LEU A 164 1.31 18.68 2.98
CA LEU A 164 2.00 17.97 4.07
C LEU A 164 3.04 18.86 4.77
N PRO A 165 3.37 18.58 6.04
CA PRO A 165 4.43 19.29 6.76
C PRO A 165 5.79 19.21 6.05
N THR A 166 6.59 20.27 6.12
CA THR A 166 7.89 20.36 5.42
C THR A 166 8.87 19.23 5.75
N HIS A 167 8.86 18.70 6.99
CA HIS A 167 9.74 17.60 7.38
C HIS A 167 9.49 16.32 6.56
N MET A 168 8.26 16.12 6.09
CA MET A 168 7.91 14.97 5.25
C MET A 168 8.70 14.90 3.95
N GLN A 169 9.15 16.05 3.42
CA GLN A 169 9.89 16.09 2.16
C GLN A 169 11.17 15.27 2.23
N LEU A 170 11.92 15.36 3.35
CA LEU A 170 13.15 14.60 3.54
C LEU A 170 12.86 13.11 3.73
N GLU A 171 11.87 12.77 4.57
CA GLU A 171 11.50 11.37 4.85
C GLU A 171 11.01 10.64 3.59
N ILE A 172 10.19 11.30 2.75
CA ILE A 172 9.74 10.74 1.47
C ILE A 172 10.94 10.55 0.54
N THR A 173 11.82 11.54 0.43
CA THR A 173 13.01 11.47 -0.43
C THR A 173 13.91 10.29 -0.06
N GLU A 174 14.23 10.15 1.23
CA GLU A 174 15.05 9.05 1.76
C GLU A 174 14.38 7.68 1.53
N SER A 175 13.06 7.60 1.73
CA SER A 175 12.29 6.37 1.48
C SER A 175 12.33 5.94 0.01
N ILE A 176 12.22 6.88 -0.92
CA ILE A 176 12.30 6.61 -2.37
C ILE A 176 13.71 6.18 -2.75
N ILE A 177 14.74 6.92 -2.32
CA ILE A 177 16.14 6.59 -2.66
C ILE A 177 16.52 5.20 -2.18
N LYS A 178 16.16 4.85 -0.94
CA LYS A 178 16.42 3.52 -0.40
C LYS A 178 15.77 2.42 -1.24
N GLN A 179 14.52 2.60 -1.64
CA GLN A 179 13.82 1.62 -2.49
C GLN A 179 14.45 1.54 -3.89
N ILE A 180 14.87 2.66 -4.48
CA ILE A 180 15.61 2.66 -5.74
C ILE A 180 16.88 1.80 -5.63
N GLU A 181 17.67 1.96 -4.57
CA GLU A 181 18.88 1.16 -4.36
C GLU A 181 18.57 -0.34 -4.22
N ASP A 182 17.54 -0.68 -3.43
CA ASP A 182 17.12 -2.06 -3.20
C ASP A 182 16.64 -2.73 -4.51
N TYR A 183 15.84 -2.02 -5.32
CA TYR A 183 15.33 -2.55 -6.60
C TYR A 183 16.35 -2.49 -7.74
N ASN A 184 17.35 -1.62 -7.68
CA ASN A 184 18.44 -1.62 -8.66
C ASN A 184 19.20 -2.94 -8.65
N PHE A 185 19.47 -3.47 -7.45
CA PHE A 185 20.03 -4.81 -7.32
C PHE A 185 19.09 -5.87 -7.92
N ALA A 186 17.82 -5.88 -7.53
CA ALA A 186 16.87 -6.91 -7.97
C ALA A 186 16.59 -6.91 -9.48
N SER A 187 16.51 -5.72 -10.10
CA SER A 187 16.26 -5.58 -11.55
C SER A 187 17.46 -6.00 -12.40
N SER A 188 18.68 -5.93 -11.87
CA SER A 188 19.89 -6.41 -12.55
C SER A 188 20.03 -7.93 -12.57
N LEU A 189 19.23 -8.65 -11.78
CA LEU A 189 19.28 -10.11 -11.71
C LEU A 189 18.73 -10.73 -12.99
N GLN A 190 19.56 -11.55 -13.63
CA GLN A 190 19.14 -12.34 -14.78
C GLN A 190 18.81 -13.75 -14.34
N LEU A 191 17.61 -14.20 -14.71
CA LEU A 191 17.22 -15.58 -14.55
C LEU A 191 18.07 -16.47 -15.49
N PRO A 192 18.50 -17.65 -15.03
CA PRO A 192 19.20 -18.61 -15.88
C PRO A 192 18.45 -18.88 -17.20
N PRO A 193 19.13 -18.81 -18.35
CA PRO A 193 18.49 -19.06 -19.64
C PRO A 193 18.10 -20.54 -19.78
N ASN A 194 17.07 -20.81 -20.60
CA ASN A 194 16.55 -22.16 -20.93
C ASN A 194 15.82 -22.89 -19.79
N ILE A 195 15.27 -22.16 -18.82
CA ILE A 195 14.36 -22.70 -17.81
C ILE A 195 13.04 -21.94 -17.90
N GLU A 196 11.93 -22.67 -17.87
CA GLU A 196 10.58 -22.09 -17.81
C GLU A 196 10.27 -21.68 -16.36
N TYR A 197 9.93 -20.42 -16.15
CA TYR A 197 9.67 -19.86 -14.82
C TYR A 197 8.19 -19.52 -14.66
N HIS A 198 7.36 -20.56 -14.74
CA HIS A 198 5.94 -20.45 -14.45
C HIS A 198 5.70 -20.47 -12.95
N VAL A 199 5.41 -19.30 -12.40
CA VAL A 199 5.13 -19.10 -10.98
C VAL A 199 3.64 -18.87 -10.76
N ILE A 200 3.14 -19.29 -9.61
CA ILE A 200 1.76 -19.01 -9.22
C ILE A 200 1.76 -17.78 -8.34
N ILE A 201 0.98 -16.79 -8.73
CA ILE A 201 0.88 -15.50 -8.07
C ILE A 201 -0.46 -15.44 -7.34
N ASP A 202 -0.39 -15.29 -6.02
CA ASP A 202 -1.52 -14.91 -5.17
C ASP A 202 -1.50 -13.38 -5.01
N LEU A 203 -2.28 -12.69 -5.82
CA LEU A 203 -2.35 -11.24 -5.81
C LEU A 203 -3.43 -10.77 -4.82
N SER A 204 -3.08 -9.83 -3.95
CA SER A 204 -3.99 -9.25 -2.95
C SER A 204 -3.79 -7.75 -2.89
N VAL A 205 -4.80 -7.00 -3.32
CA VAL A 205 -4.76 -5.54 -3.46
C VAL A 205 -5.93 -4.94 -2.71
N SER A 206 -5.64 -4.21 -1.64
CA SER A 206 -6.63 -3.46 -0.87
C SER A 206 -6.60 -1.98 -1.28
N LEU A 207 -7.73 -1.45 -1.72
CA LEU A 207 -7.92 -0.04 -2.01
C LEU A 207 -9.24 0.45 -1.41
N ASN A 208 -9.18 1.52 -0.60
CA ASN A 208 -10.32 2.03 0.16
C ASN A 208 -10.99 0.92 1.00
N LYS A 209 -12.23 0.55 0.65
CA LYS A 209 -12.99 -0.53 1.28
C LYS A 209 -13.01 -1.82 0.46
N GLN A 210 -12.41 -1.84 -0.71
CA GLN A 210 -12.44 -2.97 -1.62
C GLN A 210 -11.14 -3.76 -1.53
N LEU A 211 -11.26 -5.08 -1.43
CA LEU A 211 -10.16 -6.02 -1.46
C LEU A 211 -10.29 -6.88 -2.71
N TYR A 212 -9.39 -6.66 -3.66
CA TYR A 212 -9.22 -7.52 -4.84
C TYR A 212 -8.26 -8.65 -4.50
N GLN A 213 -8.67 -9.89 -4.74
CA GLN A 213 -7.84 -11.09 -4.59
C GLN A 213 -7.94 -11.93 -5.85
N ASP A 214 -6.82 -12.45 -6.32
CA ASP A 214 -6.80 -13.28 -7.51
C ASP A 214 -5.61 -14.25 -7.46
N ARG A 215 -5.76 -15.40 -8.10
CA ARG A 215 -4.71 -16.41 -8.24
C ARG A 215 -4.57 -16.79 -9.70
N PHE A 216 -3.39 -16.59 -10.25
CA PHE A 216 -3.07 -16.91 -11.63
C PHE A 216 -1.63 -17.39 -11.80
N GLU A 217 -1.36 -18.02 -12.95
CA GLU A 217 -0.03 -18.46 -13.34
C GLU A 217 0.62 -17.35 -14.18
N TRP A 218 1.84 -17.00 -13.84
CA TRP A 218 2.61 -15.95 -14.49
C TRP A 218 3.94 -16.50 -14.94
N ASP A 219 4.30 -16.27 -16.19
CA ASP A 219 5.63 -16.57 -16.69
C ASP A 219 6.57 -15.37 -16.46
N LEU A 220 7.68 -15.59 -15.76
CA LEU A 220 8.68 -14.55 -15.48
C LEU A 220 9.61 -14.27 -16.67
N ALA A 221 9.64 -15.14 -17.67
CA ALA A 221 10.48 -15.02 -18.85
C ALA A 221 9.79 -14.29 -20.02
N GLN A 222 8.46 -14.24 -20.04
CA GLN A 222 7.73 -13.51 -21.08
C GLN A 222 7.86 -11.99 -20.93
N ASN A 223 7.87 -11.30 -22.07
CA ASN A 223 7.83 -9.83 -22.16
C ASN A 223 6.64 -9.31 -23.00
N GLU A 224 5.73 -10.19 -23.44
CA GLU A 224 4.62 -9.82 -24.31
C GLU A 224 3.51 -9.08 -23.58
N ILE A 225 3.19 -9.52 -22.36
CA ILE A 225 2.12 -8.95 -21.54
C ILE A 225 2.75 -8.24 -20.36
N THR A 226 2.59 -6.92 -20.31
CA THR A 226 3.06 -6.15 -19.15
C THR A 226 2.04 -6.19 -18.01
N PRO A 227 2.49 -6.01 -16.74
CA PRO A 227 1.58 -5.88 -15.60
C PRO A 227 0.50 -4.80 -15.78
N GLU A 228 0.79 -3.72 -16.50
CA GLU A 228 -0.17 -2.67 -16.83
C GLU A 228 -1.26 -3.15 -17.79
N ASN A 229 -0.91 -3.94 -18.81
CA ASN A 229 -1.89 -4.51 -19.73
C ASN A 229 -2.79 -5.54 -19.03
N PHE A 230 -2.20 -6.36 -18.16
CA PHE A 230 -2.97 -7.26 -17.31
C PHE A 230 -3.96 -6.49 -16.40
N ALA A 231 -3.48 -5.44 -15.72
CA ALA A 231 -4.32 -4.61 -14.87
C ALA A 231 -5.45 -3.90 -15.63
N ASP A 232 -5.21 -3.47 -16.87
CA ASP A 232 -6.23 -2.88 -17.74
C ASP A 232 -7.38 -3.86 -18.02
N ILE A 233 -7.03 -5.11 -18.37
CA ILE A 233 -8.02 -6.15 -18.66
C ILE A 233 -8.84 -6.45 -17.41
N VAL A 234 -8.18 -6.72 -16.27
CA VAL A 234 -8.83 -7.03 -15.00
C VAL A 234 -9.81 -5.93 -14.57
N VAL A 235 -9.39 -4.66 -14.64
CA VAL A 235 -10.25 -3.53 -14.25
C VAL A 235 -11.43 -3.38 -15.20
N SER A 236 -11.21 -3.61 -16.51
CA SER A 236 -12.28 -3.54 -17.51
C SER A 236 -13.31 -4.65 -17.37
N ASP A 237 -12.87 -5.88 -17.07
CA ASP A 237 -13.73 -7.06 -16.94
C ASP A 237 -14.57 -7.02 -15.65
N LEU A 238 -13.96 -6.56 -14.54
CA LEU A 238 -14.62 -6.48 -13.23
C LEU A 238 -15.38 -5.17 -13.01
N GLY A 239 -15.20 -4.17 -13.88
CA GLY A 239 -15.80 -2.85 -13.74
C GLY A 239 -15.32 -2.08 -12.50
N LEU A 240 -14.04 -2.25 -12.13
CA LEU A 240 -13.43 -1.58 -10.97
C LEU A 240 -13.12 -0.11 -11.25
N SER A 241 -12.86 0.66 -10.19
CA SER A 241 -12.40 2.04 -10.35
C SER A 241 -11.03 2.08 -11.03
N LEU A 242 -10.76 3.16 -11.76
CA LEU A 242 -9.48 3.33 -12.47
C LEU A 242 -8.26 3.40 -11.53
N GLU A 243 -8.49 3.63 -10.24
CA GLU A 243 -7.45 3.58 -9.19
C GLU A 243 -6.92 2.15 -8.98
N PHE A 244 -7.69 1.11 -9.32
CA PHE A 244 -7.22 -0.27 -9.26
C PHE A 244 -6.18 -0.59 -10.34
N LYS A 245 -6.19 0.11 -11.48
CA LYS A 245 -5.22 -0.12 -12.56
C LYS A 245 -3.77 0.05 -12.07
N PRO A 246 -3.37 1.20 -11.49
CA PRO A 246 -2.03 1.34 -10.94
C PRO A 246 -1.80 0.45 -9.71
N ALA A 247 -2.84 0.18 -8.90
CA ALA A 247 -2.71 -0.66 -7.70
C ALA A 247 -2.34 -2.11 -8.01
N VAL A 248 -3.02 -2.70 -9.00
CA VAL A 248 -2.77 -4.06 -9.51
C VAL A 248 -1.41 -4.13 -10.18
N SER A 249 -1.09 -3.19 -11.08
CA SER A 249 0.21 -3.17 -11.76
C SER A 249 1.37 -3.05 -10.77
N HIS A 250 1.30 -2.09 -9.83
CA HIS A 250 2.31 -1.92 -8.79
C HIS A 250 2.53 -3.20 -7.98
N SER A 251 1.44 -3.82 -7.50
CA SER A 251 1.51 -5.01 -6.66
C SER A 251 2.06 -6.22 -7.41
N LEU A 252 1.74 -6.34 -8.71
CA LEU A 252 2.28 -7.39 -9.57
C LEU A 252 3.77 -7.19 -9.86
N HIS A 253 4.21 -5.96 -10.17
CA HIS A 253 5.65 -5.64 -10.29
C HIS A 253 6.42 -5.97 -9.00
N GLU A 254 5.85 -5.67 -7.83
CA GLU A 254 6.47 -5.96 -6.53
C GLU A 254 6.68 -7.47 -6.35
N LEU A 255 5.67 -8.28 -6.70
CA LEU A 255 5.74 -9.74 -6.61
C LEU A 255 6.73 -10.32 -7.62
N ILE A 256 6.73 -9.84 -8.86
CA ILE A 256 7.65 -10.31 -9.91
C ILE A 256 9.11 -10.06 -9.49
N LEU A 257 9.45 -8.85 -9.03
CA LEU A 257 10.81 -8.51 -8.61
C LEU A 257 11.24 -9.30 -7.37
N ARG A 258 10.33 -9.49 -6.41
CA ARG A 258 10.59 -10.32 -5.22
C ARG A 258 10.88 -11.77 -5.60
N LEU A 259 10.04 -12.37 -6.45
CA LEU A 259 10.22 -13.76 -6.90
C LEU A 259 11.50 -13.93 -7.71
N LYS A 260 11.82 -12.98 -8.60
CA LYS A 260 13.11 -12.98 -9.33
C LYS A 260 14.30 -13.00 -8.39
N LYS A 261 14.27 -12.19 -7.33
CA LYS A 261 15.31 -12.19 -6.30
C LYS A 261 15.39 -13.52 -5.56
N GLU A 262 14.27 -14.03 -5.05
CA GLU A 262 14.25 -15.27 -4.26
C GLU A 262 14.65 -16.52 -5.06
N ILE A 263 14.31 -16.57 -6.36
CA ILE A 263 14.74 -17.64 -7.28
C ILE A 263 16.26 -17.55 -7.51
N THR A 264 16.78 -16.34 -7.74
CA THR A 264 18.22 -16.13 -8.00
C THR A 264 19.06 -16.41 -6.77
N ASP A 265 18.56 -16.06 -5.58
CA ASP A 265 19.19 -16.34 -4.29
C ASP A 265 19.06 -17.83 -3.88
N GLY A 266 18.29 -18.64 -4.63
CA GLY A 266 18.05 -20.06 -4.36
C GLY A 266 17.15 -20.33 -3.14
N SER A 267 16.51 -19.30 -2.59
CA SER A 267 15.62 -19.40 -1.44
C SER A 267 14.20 -19.85 -1.80
N TYR A 268 13.81 -19.66 -3.07
CA TYR A 268 12.50 -20.06 -3.58
C TYR A 268 12.62 -21.17 -4.62
N ASN A 269 11.97 -22.30 -4.33
CA ASN A 269 11.84 -23.41 -5.27
C ASN A 269 10.49 -23.32 -5.98
N HIS A 270 10.49 -22.76 -7.18
CA HIS A 270 9.26 -22.54 -7.95
C HIS A 270 8.54 -23.84 -8.31
N GLU A 271 9.27 -24.92 -8.61
CA GLU A 271 8.68 -26.23 -8.92
C GLU A 271 7.93 -26.81 -7.72
N LEU A 272 8.54 -26.75 -6.53
CA LEU A 272 7.92 -27.24 -5.30
C LEU A 272 6.67 -26.42 -4.96
N HIS A 273 6.77 -25.09 -5.07
CA HIS A 273 5.65 -24.20 -4.76
C HIS A 273 4.50 -24.39 -5.76
N LYS A 274 4.83 -24.51 -7.06
CA LYS A 274 3.88 -24.83 -8.12
C LYS A 274 3.16 -26.15 -7.83
N TYR A 275 3.91 -27.19 -7.50
CA TYR A 275 3.34 -28.49 -7.13
C TYR A 275 2.41 -28.40 -5.91
N GLN A 276 2.80 -27.67 -4.87
CA GLN A 276 1.99 -27.53 -3.65
C GLN A 276 0.66 -26.82 -3.92
N GLN A 277 0.68 -25.74 -4.69
CA GLN A 277 -0.52 -24.98 -5.03
C GLN A 277 -1.38 -25.59 -6.15
N GLN A 278 -0.83 -26.52 -6.93
CA GLN A 278 -1.59 -27.31 -7.90
C GLN A 278 -2.00 -28.69 -7.38
N SER A 279 -1.59 -29.05 -6.16
CA SER A 279 -1.91 -30.35 -5.57
C SER A 279 -3.41 -30.57 -5.50
N GLY A 280 -3.86 -31.73 -5.96
CA GLY A 280 -5.28 -32.09 -6.04
C GLY A 280 -5.99 -31.59 -7.29
N LEU A 281 -5.38 -30.74 -8.13
CA LEU A 281 -5.97 -30.38 -9.43
C LEU A 281 -5.62 -31.41 -10.49
N ILE A 282 -6.56 -31.64 -11.42
CA ILE A 282 -6.32 -32.45 -12.61
C ILE A 282 -6.25 -31.50 -13.81
N PHE A 283 -5.31 -31.75 -14.72
CA PHE A 283 -5.18 -30.98 -15.96
C PHE A 283 -5.44 -31.88 -17.16
N GLU A 284 -6.50 -31.60 -17.92
CA GLU A 284 -6.82 -32.30 -19.17
C GLU A 284 -6.78 -31.31 -20.33
N CYS A 285 -5.88 -31.53 -21.30
CA CYS A 285 -5.72 -30.65 -22.47
C CYS A 285 -5.57 -29.16 -22.12
N GLY A 286 -4.92 -28.84 -20.99
CA GLY A 286 -4.73 -27.45 -20.52
C GLY A 286 -5.92 -26.87 -19.76
N ILE A 287 -7.01 -27.64 -19.57
CA ILE A 287 -8.14 -27.25 -18.73
C ILE A 287 -7.88 -27.71 -17.31
N ARG A 288 -7.99 -26.78 -16.36
CA ARG A 288 -7.93 -27.06 -14.92
C ARG A 288 -9.27 -27.66 -14.46
N ILE A 289 -9.22 -28.86 -13.92
CA ILE A 289 -10.37 -29.59 -13.39
C ILE A 289 -10.25 -29.65 -11.87
N THR A 290 -11.28 -29.16 -11.19
CA THR A 290 -11.38 -29.20 -9.73
C THR A 290 -11.73 -30.60 -9.26
N THR A 291 -11.13 -31.02 -8.15
CA THR A 291 -11.44 -32.29 -7.47
C THR A 291 -11.82 -32.02 -6.02
N GLU A 292 -12.41 -33.01 -5.35
CA GLU A 292 -12.69 -32.90 -3.91
C GLU A 292 -11.42 -32.62 -3.09
N SER A 293 -10.26 -33.16 -3.53
CA SER A 293 -8.98 -32.89 -2.88
C SER A 293 -8.51 -31.45 -3.06
N SER A 294 -8.71 -30.84 -4.23
CA SER A 294 -8.36 -29.44 -4.46
C SER A 294 -9.28 -28.47 -3.71
N VAL A 295 -10.54 -28.86 -3.49
CA VAL A 295 -11.47 -28.07 -2.66
C VAL A 295 -11.06 -28.15 -1.19
N HIS A 296 -10.69 -29.34 -0.71
CA HIS A 296 -10.30 -29.53 0.69
C HIS A 296 -9.02 -28.76 1.07
N ASN A 297 -8.07 -28.64 0.14
CA ASN A 297 -6.83 -27.89 0.37
C ASN A 297 -6.91 -26.41 -0.05
N GLY A 298 -8.00 -25.97 -0.69
CA GLY A 298 -8.20 -24.59 -1.16
C GLY A 298 -7.40 -24.21 -2.41
N ASN A 299 -6.90 -25.21 -3.15
CA ASN A 299 -6.19 -25.00 -4.41
C ASN A 299 -7.13 -24.86 -5.61
N ASP A 300 -8.44 -25.00 -5.42
CA ASP A 300 -9.46 -24.84 -6.47
C ASP A 300 -9.78 -23.38 -6.80
N GLN A 301 -9.49 -22.44 -5.90
CA GLN A 301 -9.78 -21.02 -6.07
C GLN A 301 -8.77 -20.35 -7.02
N TRP A 302 -9.19 -20.15 -8.27
CA TRP A 302 -8.43 -19.49 -9.33
C TRP A 302 -9.33 -18.54 -10.12
N GLU A 303 -9.96 -17.62 -9.39
CA GLU A 303 -10.84 -16.60 -9.94
C GLU A 303 -10.62 -15.28 -9.20
N PRO A 304 -10.83 -14.14 -9.86
CA PRO A 304 -10.77 -12.84 -9.22
C PRO A 304 -11.98 -12.64 -8.31
N ILE A 305 -11.73 -12.30 -7.05
CA ILE A 305 -12.72 -12.01 -6.02
C ILE A 305 -12.55 -10.58 -5.55
N VAL A 306 -13.66 -9.84 -5.50
CA VAL A 306 -13.70 -8.47 -4.95
C VAL A 306 -14.60 -8.46 -3.72
N GLU A 307 -14.00 -8.30 -2.55
CA GLU A 307 -14.71 -8.19 -1.29
C GLU A 307 -14.84 -6.71 -0.87
N ILE A 308 -16.00 -6.31 -0.36
CA ILE A 308 -16.17 -5.01 0.29
C ILE A 308 -16.04 -5.23 1.80
N LEU A 309 -15.01 -4.63 2.37
CA LEU A 309 -14.66 -4.73 3.78
C LEU A 309 -15.18 -3.54 4.57
N THR A 310 -15.66 -3.83 5.78
CA THR A 310 -15.97 -2.79 6.77
C THR A 310 -14.67 -2.23 7.37
N PRO A 311 -14.68 -0.98 7.88
CA PRO A 311 -13.51 -0.40 8.55
C PRO A 311 -12.94 -1.28 9.68
N TRP A 312 -13.81 -1.97 10.42
CA TRP A 312 -13.40 -2.90 11.48
C TRP A 312 -12.70 -4.15 10.92
N GLU A 313 -13.15 -4.70 9.79
CA GLU A 313 -12.50 -5.83 9.14
C GLU A 313 -11.13 -5.44 8.57
N ILE A 314 -11.01 -4.23 8.04
CA ILE A 314 -9.75 -3.65 7.57
C ILE A 314 -8.78 -3.53 8.74
N GLU A 315 -9.18 -2.90 9.84
CA GLU A 315 -8.35 -2.75 11.03
C GLU A 315 -7.94 -4.10 11.62
N LYS A 316 -8.88 -5.05 11.73
CA LYS A 316 -8.60 -6.40 12.21
C LYS A 316 -7.56 -7.11 11.33
N ARG A 317 -7.71 -7.06 10.00
CA ARG A 317 -6.75 -7.65 9.04
C ARG A 317 -5.39 -6.94 9.09
N GLU A 318 -5.36 -5.63 9.25
CA GLU A 318 -4.12 -4.85 9.42
C GLU A 318 -3.34 -5.28 10.67
N ILE A 319 -4.02 -5.35 11.81
CA ILE A 319 -3.44 -5.78 13.09
C ILE A 319 -2.92 -7.21 12.99
N GLU A 320 -3.68 -8.11 12.34
CA GLU A 320 -3.27 -9.50 12.14
C GLU A 320 -2.05 -9.62 11.22
N ARG A 321 -2.03 -8.86 10.12
CA ARG A 321 -0.87 -8.78 9.22
C ARG A 321 0.36 -8.25 9.96
N GLU A 322 0.22 -7.17 10.72
CA GLU A 322 1.31 -6.60 11.49
C GLU A 322 1.82 -7.58 12.57
N ARG A 323 0.92 -8.30 13.24
CA ARG A 323 1.28 -9.35 14.20
C ARG A 323 2.04 -10.48 13.52
N ASN A 324 1.63 -10.90 12.32
CA ASN A 324 2.33 -11.93 11.55
C ASN A 324 3.70 -11.46 11.08
N ILE A 325 3.84 -10.22 10.60
CA ILE A 325 5.14 -9.62 10.26
C ILE A 325 6.06 -9.62 11.49
N ARG A 326 5.56 -9.22 12.67
CA ARG A 326 6.36 -9.25 13.92
C ARG A 326 6.70 -10.67 14.38
N ARG A 327 5.86 -11.67 14.09
CA ARG A 327 6.17 -13.09 14.35
C ARG A 327 7.27 -13.58 13.41
N LEU A 328 7.13 -13.34 12.12
CA LEU A 328 8.10 -13.73 11.10
C LEU A 328 9.46 -13.07 11.34
N LYS A 329 9.50 -11.78 11.67
CA LYS A 329 10.75 -11.10 12.06
C LYS A 329 11.43 -11.78 13.25
N ARG A 330 10.67 -12.16 14.28
CA ARG A 330 11.21 -12.88 15.45
C ARG A 330 11.67 -14.29 15.09
N GLU A 331 10.99 -14.96 14.17
CA GLU A 331 11.40 -16.28 13.68
C GLU A 331 12.68 -16.21 12.86
N ASN A 332 12.82 -15.23 11.96
CA ASN A 332 14.04 -14.99 11.20
C ASN A 332 15.23 -14.69 12.12
N MET A 333 15.03 -13.82 13.13
CA MET A 333 16.06 -13.55 14.14
C MET A 333 16.45 -14.80 14.95
N ARG A 334 15.49 -15.71 15.23
CA ARG A 334 15.79 -16.98 15.91
C ARG A 334 16.58 -17.93 15.02
N ARG A 335 16.19 -18.07 13.75
CA ARG A 335 16.91 -18.90 12.77
C ARG A 335 18.35 -18.43 12.59
N GLU A 336 18.58 -17.12 12.52
CA GLU A 336 19.94 -16.56 12.49
C GLU A 336 20.74 -16.96 13.75
N VAL A 337 20.17 -16.81 14.94
CA VAL A 337 20.83 -17.19 16.20
C VAL A 337 21.12 -18.69 16.27
N ASP A 338 20.20 -19.54 15.82
CA ASP A 338 20.36 -20.99 15.81
C ASP A 338 21.42 -21.44 14.79
N ASP A 339 21.53 -20.79 13.64
CA ASP A 339 22.60 -21.04 12.66
C ASP A 339 23.99 -20.64 13.20
N PHE A 340 24.08 -19.52 13.91
CA PHE A 340 25.31 -19.13 14.62
C PHE A 340 25.62 -20.08 15.80
N GLY A 341 24.60 -20.58 16.49
CA GLY A 341 24.72 -21.57 17.57
C GLY A 341 25.21 -22.93 17.08
N ASN A 342 24.68 -23.40 15.95
CA ASN A 342 25.09 -24.65 15.32
C ASN A 342 26.50 -24.56 14.72
N LYS A 343 26.88 -23.42 14.12
CA LYS A 343 28.28 -23.18 13.70
C LYS A 343 29.26 -23.20 14.87
N ARG A 344 28.91 -22.63 16.03
CA ARG A 344 29.76 -22.71 17.24
C ARG A 344 29.86 -24.13 17.79
N ARG A 345 28.75 -24.88 17.83
CA ARG A 345 28.76 -26.30 18.25
C ARG A 345 29.57 -27.19 17.30
N ALA A 346 29.49 -26.96 16.00
CA ALA A 346 30.31 -27.66 15.01
C ALA A 346 31.80 -27.36 15.17
N LEU A 347 32.18 -26.10 15.43
CA LEU A 347 33.56 -25.70 15.74
C LEU A 347 34.09 -26.30 17.06
N LEU A 348 33.25 -26.37 18.09
CA LEU A 348 33.60 -27.00 19.37
C LEU A 348 33.73 -28.52 19.26
N ASN A 349 32.86 -29.18 18.50
CA ASN A 349 32.96 -30.62 18.23
C ASN A 349 34.17 -30.96 17.36
N ARG A 350 34.54 -30.10 16.40
CA ARG A 350 35.76 -30.29 15.59
C ARG A 350 37.04 -30.16 16.43
N ARG A 351 37.09 -29.20 17.36
CA ARG A 351 38.20 -29.07 18.32
C ARG A 351 38.32 -30.27 19.29
N ARG A 352 37.19 -30.84 19.72
CA ARG A 352 37.19 -32.07 20.54
C ARG A 352 37.66 -33.31 19.77
N PHE A 353 37.44 -33.37 18.46
CA PHE A 353 37.88 -34.49 17.64
C PHE A 353 39.42 -34.47 17.43
N ASP A 354 40.01 -33.29 17.20
CA ASP A 354 41.47 -33.12 17.10
C ASP A 354 42.21 -33.43 18.42
N GLU A 355 41.62 -33.12 19.59
CA GLU A 355 42.21 -33.48 20.90
C GLU A 355 42.19 -34.99 21.20
N LEU A 356 41.25 -35.74 20.61
CA LEU A 356 41.14 -37.20 20.78
C LEU A 356 42.09 -37.98 19.85
N GLU A 357 42.41 -37.46 18.67
CA GLU A 357 43.41 -38.08 17.76
C GLU A 357 44.86 -37.84 18.21
N GLY A 358 45.13 -36.74 18.94
CA GLY A 358 46.48 -36.43 19.44
C GLY A 358 47.01 -37.38 20.53
N ASN A 359 46.13 -38.14 21.20
CA ASN A 359 46.49 -38.99 22.34
C ASN A 359 46.78 -40.46 22.01
N TRP A 360 46.67 -40.88 20.74
CA TRP A 360 46.91 -42.28 20.33
C TRP A 360 48.23 -42.52 19.59
N ARG A 361 49.13 -41.53 19.53
CA ARG A 361 50.44 -41.63 18.86
C ARG A 361 51.65 -41.53 19.79
N SER A 362 51.55 -42.06 21.00
CA SER A 362 52.74 -42.35 21.80
C SER A 362 52.50 -43.58 22.66
N TYR A 363 52.79 -44.75 22.10
CA TYR A 363 53.38 -45.91 22.77
C TYR A 363 54.15 -46.74 21.76
#